data_AF-A0A3D2JW31-F1
#
_entry.id   AF-A0A3D2JW31-F1
#
_cell.length_a   1.000
_cell.length_b   1.000
_cell.length_c   1.000
_cell.angle_alpha   90.00
_cell.angle_beta   90.00
_cell.angle_gamma   90.00
#
_symmetry.space_group_name_H-M   'P 1'
#
loop_
_entity.id
_entity.type
_entity.pdbx_description
1 polymer ?
#
loop_
_entity_poly.entity_id
_entity_poly.type
_entity_poly.pdbx_seq_one_letter_code
_entity_poly.pdbx_strand_id
1 'polypeptide(L)'
;MPVSVAQIMSDEERFIGDYELVSYFTFPEQGPARDMQYIGRLSYDEFGNMSGLGMPIDLPQTEAASQPEGGRVIGGFAYWGRVSIDSKERIVTHHVEGSPM
;
A
#
# COMPACT_ATOMS: atom_id res chain seq x y z
N MET A 1 30.50 -31.51 -6.87
CA MET A 1 30.37 -30.04 -6.82
C MET A 1 29.25 -29.71 -5.85
N PRO A 2 29.48 -29.09 -4.68
CA PRO A 2 28.37 -28.67 -3.85
C PRO A 2 27.75 -27.42 -4.48
N VAL A 3 26.46 -27.51 -4.83
CA VAL A 3 25.66 -26.34 -5.17
C VAL A 3 25.44 -25.60 -3.85
N SER A 4 25.88 -24.34 -3.79
CA SER A 4 25.64 -23.45 -2.65
C SER A 4 24.14 -23.34 -2.38
N VAL A 5 23.74 -23.43 -1.11
CA VAL A 5 22.37 -23.39 -0.56
C VAL A 5 21.74 -21.98 -0.67
N ALA A 6 22.03 -21.25 -1.75
CA ALA A 6 21.27 -20.07 -2.13
C ALA A 6 20.16 -20.53 -3.07
N GLN A 7 19.14 -21.14 -2.47
CA GLN A 7 17.87 -21.36 -3.14
C GLN A 7 17.35 -19.98 -3.54
N ILE A 8 17.32 -19.71 -4.84
CA ILE A 8 16.84 -18.44 -5.38
C ILE A 8 15.36 -18.39 -5.03
N MET A 9 15.01 -17.58 -4.03
CA MET A 9 13.61 -17.35 -3.65
C MET A 9 12.83 -16.93 -4.89
N SER A 10 11.61 -17.45 -5.04
CA SER A 10 10.72 -17.01 -6.10
C SER A 10 10.39 -15.53 -5.92
N ASP A 11 9.99 -14.83 -6.98
CA ASP A 11 9.62 -13.43 -6.84
C ASP A 11 8.41 -13.27 -5.92
N GLU A 12 7.48 -14.22 -5.90
CA GLU A 12 6.38 -14.27 -4.94
C GLU A 12 6.88 -14.32 -3.49
N GLU A 13 7.86 -15.18 -3.20
CA GLU A 13 8.47 -15.28 -1.86
C GLU A 13 9.19 -13.98 -1.45
N ARG A 14 9.73 -13.23 -2.41
CA ARG A 14 10.42 -11.95 -2.16
C ARG A 14 9.48 -10.78 -1.88
N PHE A 15 8.21 -10.89 -2.27
CA PHE A 15 7.19 -9.89 -1.99
C PHE A 15 6.52 -10.09 -0.62
N ILE A 16 6.69 -11.23 0.03
CA ILE A 16 6.13 -11.47 1.36
C ILE A 16 6.76 -10.50 2.36
N GLY A 17 5.91 -9.76 3.07
CA GLY A 17 6.34 -8.84 4.12
C GLY A 17 5.49 -7.57 4.22
N ASP A 18 5.94 -6.71 5.13
CA ASP A 18 5.34 -5.41 5.41
C ASP A 18 6.17 -4.29 4.76
N TYR A 19 5.46 -3.38 4.10
CA TYR A 19 6.04 -2.26 3.36
C TYR A 19 5.44 -0.95 3.88
N GLU A 20 6.29 0.06 4.01
CA GLU A 20 5.87 1.42 4.33
C GLU A 20 5.93 2.30 3.07
N LEU A 21 4.92 3.15 2.91
CA LEU A 21 4.85 4.10 1.81
C LEU A 21 5.94 5.16 1.97
N VAL A 22 6.89 5.17 1.03
CA VAL A 22 8.00 6.15 1.04
C VAL A 22 7.55 7.50 0.48
N SER A 23 6.78 7.49 -0.61
CA SER A 23 6.25 8.71 -1.23
C SER A 23 5.06 8.39 -2.12
N TYR A 24 4.16 9.36 -2.30
CA TYR A 24 3.00 9.24 -3.17
C TYR A 24 2.82 10.51 -3.99
N PHE A 25 3.03 10.38 -5.30
CA PHE A 25 2.84 11.47 -6.25
C PHE A 25 1.68 11.20 -7.19
N THR A 26 0.93 12.24 -7.53
CA THR A 26 -0.02 12.24 -8.63
C THR A 26 0.53 13.05 -9.79
N PHE A 27 0.28 12.57 -11.01
CA PHE A 27 0.74 13.19 -12.25
C PHE A 27 -0.50 13.56 -13.08
N PRO A 28 -1.14 14.71 -12.80
CA PRO A 28 -2.31 15.15 -13.55
C PRO A 28 -1.96 15.39 -15.02
N GLU A 29 -2.95 15.32 -15.92
CA GLU A 29 -2.75 15.56 -17.37
C GLU A 29 -2.13 16.93 -17.67
N GLN A 30 -2.41 17.92 -16.82
CA GLN A 30 -1.85 19.26 -16.91
C GLN A 30 -1.27 19.67 -15.55
N GLY A 31 -0.06 20.23 -15.58
CA GLY A 31 0.63 20.76 -14.40
C GLY A 31 1.73 19.84 -13.86
N PRO A 32 2.43 20.27 -12.79
CA PRO A 32 3.52 19.51 -12.20
C PRO A 32 3.01 18.32 -11.40
N ALA A 33 3.90 17.36 -11.16
CA ALA A 33 3.67 16.28 -10.20
C ALA A 33 3.34 16.87 -8.82
N ARG A 34 2.33 16.33 -8.16
CA ARG A 34 1.90 16.75 -6.82
C ARG A 34 2.19 15.63 -5.83
N ASP A 35 2.99 15.95 -4.82
CA ASP A 35 3.11 15.11 -3.63
C ASP A 35 1.78 15.15 -2.85
N MET A 36 1.26 13.97 -2.57
CA MET A 36 0.01 13.79 -1.85
C MET A 36 0.19 13.88 -0.34
N GLN A 37 1.42 13.74 0.18
CA GLN A 37 1.75 13.79 1.60
C GLN A 37 0.99 12.73 2.42
N TYR A 38 1.08 11.47 1.97
CA TYR A 38 0.43 10.32 2.61
C TYR A 38 1.43 9.48 3.39
N ILE A 39 0.94 8.89 4.48
CA ILE A 39 1.56 7.74 5.15
C ILE A 39 0.72 6.50 4.86
N GLY A 40 1.36 5.35 4.67
CA GLY A 40 0.64 4.13 4.34
C GLY A 40 1.45 2.86 4.59
N ARG A 41 0.73 1.75 4.63
CA ARG A 41 1.28 0.41 4.81
C ARG A 41 0.66 -0.55 3.80
N LEU A 42 1.47 -1.50 3.35
CA LEU A 42 1.07 -2.58 2.47
C LEU A 42 1.67 -3.88 2.99
N SER A 43 0.85 -4.92 3.09
CA SER A 43 1.28 -6.25 3.51
C SER A 43 0.96 -7.25 2.42
N TYR A 44 1.89 -8.19 2.20
CA TYR A 44 1.65 -9.41 1.42
C TYR A 44 2.01 -10.62 2.28
N ASP A 45 1.13 -11.61 2.35
CA ASP A 45 1.36 -12.82 3.16
C ASP A 45 1.72 -14.05 2.30
N GLU A 46 2.16 -15.12 2.97
CA GLU A 46 2.54 -16.39 2.33
C GLU A 46 1.36 -17.12 1.65
N PHE A 47 0.13 -16.72 1.95
CA PHE A 47 -1.07 -17.33 1.40
C PHE A 47 -1.54 -16.62 0.12
N GLY A 48 -0.86 -15.56 -0.31
CA GLY A 48 -1.23 -14.76 -1.47
C GLY A 48 -2.38 -13.78 -1.20
N ASN A 49 -2.53 -13.34 0.05
CA ASN A 49 -3.40 -12.23 0.42
C ASN A 49 -2.59 -10.93 0.52
N MET A 50 -3.32 -9.83 0.44
CA MET A 50 -2.79 -8.49 0.62
C MET A 50 -3.74 -7.63 1.46
N SER A 51 -3.17 -6.64 2.15
CA SER A 51 -3.91 -5.50 2.70
C SER A 51 -3.13 -4.21 2.51
N GLY A 52 -3.80 -3.15 2.04
CA GLY A 52 -3.22 -1.82 1.86
C GLY A 52 -4.02 -0.79 2.63
N LEU A 53 -3.34 0.12 3.32
CA LEU A 53 -3.97 1.27 3.96
C LEU A 53 -3.09 2.52 3.83
N GLY A 54 -3.70 3.68 3.79
CA GLY A 54 -3.00 4.95 3.80
C GLY A 54 -3.91 6.12 4.12
N MET A 55 -3.31 7.21 4.57
CA MET A 55 -4.02 8.44 4.92
C MET A 55 -3.11 9.66 4.73
N PRO A 56 -3.68 10.88 4.59
CA PRO A 56 -2.91 12.11 4.73
C PRO A 56 -2.10 12.10 6.04
N ILE A 57 -0.84 12.49 5.99
CA ILE A 57 0.08 12.45 7.14
C ILE A 57 -0.40 13.30 8.33
N ASP A 58 -1.19 14.34 8.05
CA ASP A 58 -1.76 15.30 8.99
C ASP A 58 -3.21 14.98 9.38
N LEU A 59 -3.78 13.88 8.88
CA LEU A 59 -5.16 13.49 9.19
C LEU A 59 -5.39 13.29 10.71
N PRO A 60 -4.50 12.62 11.47
CA PRO A 60 -4.69 12.47 12.92
C PRO A 60 -4.77 13.80 13.67
N GLN A 61 -3.95 14.78 13.28
CA GLN A 61 -3.93 16.12 13.88
C GLN A 61 -5.19 16.90 13.49
N THR A 62 -5.62 16.77 12.25
CA THR A 62 -6.84 17.40 11.73
C THR A 62 -8.08 16.88 12.46
N GLU A 63 -8.20 15.55 12.59
CA GLU A 63 -9.26 14.92 13.39
C GLU A 63 -9.27 15.42 14.83
N ALA A 64 -8.11 15.45 15.49
CA ALA A 64 -7.99 15.92 16.87
C ALA A 64 -8.44 17.38 17.03
N ALA A 65 -8.13 18.24 16.05
CA ALA A 65 -8.54 19.65 16.06
C ALA A 65 -10.07 19.83 15.83
N SER A 66 -10.74 18.87 15.18
CA SER A 66 -12.19 18.92 14.92
C SER A 66 -13.06 18.44 16.09
N GLN A 67 -12.49 17.83 17.13
CA GLN A 67 -13.24 17.25 18.24
C GLN A 67 -14.01 18.22 19.16
N PRO A 68 -13.82 19.56 19.17
CA PRO A 68 -14.75 20.48 19.82
C PRO A 68 -16.05 20.71 19.03
N GLU A 69 -16.04 20.56 17.70
CA GLU A 69 -17.17 20.87 16.80
C GLU A 69 -17.84 19.61 16.20
N GLY A 70 -17.28 18.41 16.41
CA GLY A 70 -17.97 17.14 16.19
C GLY A 70 -18.02 16.63 14.73
N GLY A 71 -17.22 17.20 13.82
CA GLY A 71 -17.10 16.70 12.46
C GLY A 71 -16.14 15.51 12.36
N ARG A 72 -16.61 14.36 11.86
CA ARG A 72 -15.74 13.24 11.47
C ARG A 72 -14.94 13.64 10.21
N VAL A 73 -13.62 13.60 10.26
CA VAL A 73 -12.74 13.92 9.12
C VAL A 73 -12.34 12.63 8.39
N ILE A 74 -13.15 12.22 7.43
CA ILE A 74 -12.87 11.02 6.63
C ILE A 74 -11.79 11.34 5.57
N GLY A 75 -10.75 10.52 5.51
CA GLY A 75 -9.71 10.59 4.49
C GLY A 75 -8.90 9.29 4.38
N GLY A 76 -8.17 9.14 3.28
CA GLY A 76 -7.27 8.01 3.05
C GLY A 76 -7.82 6.94 2.11
N PHE A 77 -7.32 5.72 2.26
CA PHE A 77 -7.79 4.50 1.62
C PHE A 77 -7.48 3.30 2.52
N ALA A 78 -8.30 2.25 2.44
CA ALA A 78 -8.01 0.96 3.01
C ALA A 78 -8.67 -0.12 2.15
N TYR A 79 -7.98 -1.23 1.90
CA TYR A 79 -8.49 -2.31 1.07
C TYR A 79 -7.77 -3.63 1.36
N TRP A 80 -8.43 -4.74 1.07
CA TRP A 80 -7.86 -6.09 1.18
C TRP A 80 -8.30 -6.98 0.02
N GLY A 81 -7.59 -8.09 -0.18
CA GLY A 81 -7.96 -9.11 -1.16
C GLY A 81 -6.81 -10.06 -1.50
N ARG A 82 -6.87 -10.66 -2.68
CA ARG A 82 -5.82 -11.53 -3.21
C ARG A 82 -4.78 -10.72 -3.98
N VAL A 83 -3.54 -11.24 -4.05
CA VAL A 83 -2.49 -10.70 -4.92
C VAL A 83 -2.07 -11.73 -5.98
N SER A 84 -1.72 -11.24 -7.16
CA SER A 84 -1.02 -12.01 -8.19
C SER A 84 0.20 -11.25 -8.67
N ILE A 85 1.33 -11.93 -8.82
CA ILE A 85 2.60 -11.35 -9.25
C ILE A 85 2.97 -12.01 -10.58
N ASP A 86 3.08 -11.19 -11.63
CA ASP A 86 3.67 -11.59 -12.90
C ASP A 86 5.09 -11.01 -12.94
N SER A 87 6.07 -11.84 -12.58
CA SER A 87 7.48 -11.46 -12.56
C SER A 87 8.05 -11.16 -13.95
N LYS A 88 7.52 -11.81 -14.98
CA LYS A 88 7.96 -11.63 -16.36
C LYS A 88 7.56 -10.25 -16.88
N GLU A 89 6.29 -9.90 -16.70
CA GLU A 89 5.75 -8.61 -17.13
C GLU A 89 5.97 -7.50 -16.08
N ARG A 90 6.49 -7.85 -14.89
CA ARG A 90 6.75 -6.96 -13.75
C ARG A 90 5.48 -6.26 -13.26
N ILE A 91 4.41 -7.03 -13.16
CA ILE A 91 3.09 -6.54 -12.75
C ILE A 91 2.71 -7.19 -11.42
N VAL A 92 2.28 -6.37 -10.46
CA VAL A 92 1.59 -6.82 -9.26
C VAL A 92 0.12 -6.42 -9.39
N THR A 93 -0.78 -7.40 -9.33
CA THR A 93 -2.22 -7.19 -9.45
C THR A 93 -2.89 -7.40 -8.10
N HIS A 94 -3.58 -6.38 -7.61
CA HIS A 94 -4.43 -6.47 -6.42
C HIS A 94 -5.87 -6.79 -6.83
N HIS A 95 -6.36 -7.97 -6.45
CA HIS A 95 -7.74 -8.38 -6.62
C HIS A 95 -8.54 -7.95 -5.39
N VAL A 96 -9.01 -6.71 -5.41
CA VAL A 96 -9.68 -6.10 -4.26
C VAL A 96 -11.01 -6.80 -3.96
N GLU A 97 -11.14 -7.33 -2.74
CA GLU A 97 -12.34 -7.99 -2.23
C GLU A 97 -13.19 -7.07 -1.34
N GLY A 98 -12.56 -6.10 -0.67
CA GLY A 98 -13.28 -5.14 0.16
C GLY A 98 -12.48 -3.89 0.53
N SER A 99 -13.23 -2.88 0.98
CA SER A 99 -12.78 -1.58 1.48
C SER A 99 -13.68 -1.18 2.66
N PRO A 100 -13.14 -0.76 3.81
CA PRO A 100 -13.94 -0.33 4.96
C PRO A 100 -14.37 1.15 4.87
N MET A 101 -13.98 1.84 3.80
CA MET A 101 -14.36 3.22 3.48
C MET A 101 -15.45 3.27 2.43
#